data_AF-A0A437UU68-F1
#
_entry.id   AF-A0A437UU68-F1
#
_cell.length_a   1.000
_cell.length_b   1.000
_cell.length_c   1.000
_cell.angle_alpha   90.00
_cell.angle_beta   90.00
_cell.angle_gamma   90.00
#
_symmetry.space_group_name_H-M   'P 1'
#
loop_
_entity.id
_entity.type
_entity.pdbx_description
1 polymer ?
#
loop_
_entity_poly.entity_id
_entity_poly.type
_entity_poly.pdbx_seq_one_letter_code
_entity_poly.pdbx_strand_id
1 'polypeptide(L)'
;MSIGERILEIRSEQGLTQQEMADRLSVTRQAVSRWERGEAAPGIDVLRLIAEAFGASINMILDLPDNNRCESCGMPLADPSLLGTEADGSPAVHYCTWCYEDGGYTSPDITMEGMADVCVRHMAVPGSGFTEDEARDFMGRLLPQLDRWSHESAL
;
A
#
# COMPACT_ATOMS: atom_id res chain seq x y z
N MET A 1 -3.82 3.98 -13.21
CA MET A 1 -5.08 3.42 -13.76
C MET A 1 -6.25 4.13 -13.11
N SER A 2 -7.39 4.28 -13.78
CA SER A 2 -8.62 4.80 -13.16
C SER A 2 -9.35 3.70 -12.40
N ILE A 3 -10.20 4.10 -11.45
CA ILE A 3 -11.08 3.16 -10.72
C ILE A 3 -11.96 2.36 -11.70
N GLY A 4 -12.43 2.99 -12.77
CA GLY A 4 -13.25 2.33 -13.79
C GLY A 4 -12.52 1.22 -14.53
N GLU A 5 -11.28 1.48 -14.95
CA GLU A 5 -10.40 0.47 -15.59
C GLU A 5 -10.09 -0.68 -14.63
N ARG A 6 -9.86 -0.38 -13.35
CA ARG A 6 -9.61 -1.43 -12.35
C ARG A 6 -10.83 -2.31 -12.09
N ILE A 7 -12.02 -1.72 -12.02
CA ILE A 7 -13.27 -2.49 -11.87
C ILE A 7 -13.49 -3.39 -13.09
N LEU A 8 -13.20 -2.89 -14.30
CA LEU A 8 -13.25 -3.67 -15.53
C LEU A 8 -12.29 -4.86 -15.49
N GLU A 9 -11.06 -4.67 -15.02
CA GLU A 9 -10.08 -5.75 -14.86
C GLU A 9 -10.57 -6.81 -13.87
N ILE A 10 -10.95 -6.40 -12.65
CA ILE A 10 -11.47 -7.32 -11.61
C ILE A 10 -12.65 -8.14 -12.16
N ARG A 11 -13.58 -7.50 -12.89
CA ARG A 11 -14.70 -8.21 -13.50
C ARG A 11 -14.24 -9.22 -14.55
N SER A 12 -13.30 -8.81 -15.40
CA SER A 12 -12.85 -9.60 -16.55
C SER A 12 -12.00 -10.80 -16.12
N GLU A 13 -11.16 -10.65 -15.09
CA GLU A 13 -10.39 -11.75 -14.47
C GLU A 13 -11.29 -12.85 -13.90
N GLN A 14 -12.48 -12.47 -13.44
CA GLN A 14 -13.49 -13.40 -12.92
C GLN A 14 -14.38 -13.99 -14.04
N GLY A 15 -14.17 -13.59 -15.29
CA GLY A 15 -14.96 -14.05 -16.43
C GLY A 15 -16.42 -13.59 -16.42
N LEU A 16 -16.75 -12.51 -15.70
CA LEU A 16 -18.12 -12.05 -15.51
C LEU A 16 -18.56 -11.03 -16.55
N THR A 17 -19.83 -11.07 -16.93
CA THR A 17 -20.53 -9.98 -17.61
C THR A 17 -20.84 -8.84 -16.64
N GLN A 18 -21.11 -7.64 -17.17
CA GLN A 18 -21.55 -6.51 -16.34
C GLN A 18 -22.83 -6.81 -15.55
N GLN A 19 -23.71 -7.67 -16.09
CA GLN A 19 -24.95 -8.07 -15.41
C GLN A 19 -24.63 -8.97 -14.21
N GLU A 20 -23.79 -10.00 -14.39
CA GLU A 20 -23.42 -10.92 -13.31
C GLU A 20 -22.68 -10.22 -12.17
N MET A 21 -21.81 -9.26 -12.48
CA MET A 21 -21.19 -8.42 -11.46
C MET A 21 -22.23 -7.57 -10.73
N ALA A 22 -23.17 -6.97 -11.46
CA ALA A 22 -24.23 -6.17 -10.85
C ALA A 22 -25.12 -6.99 -9.91
N ASP A 23 -25.45 -8.23 -10.31
CA ASP A 23 -26.25 -9.16 -9.51
C ASP A 23 -25.50 -9.56 -8.23
N ARG A 24 -24.20 -9.85 -8.30
CA ARG A 24 -23.36 -10.12 -7.11
C ARG A 24 -23.30 -8.95 -6.14
N LEU A 25 -23.22 -7.73 -6.66
CA LEU A 25 -23.11 -6.51 -5.86
C LEU A 25 -24.46 -5.92 -5.44
N SER A 26 -25.58 -6.53 -5.86
CA SER A 26 -26.94 -5.99 -5.66
C SER A 26 -27.09 -4.54 -6.16
N VAL A 27 -26.49 -4.23 -7.31
CA VAL A 27 -26.60 -2.94 -8.01
C VAL A 27 -27.19 -3.11 -9.41
N THR A 28 -27.37 -2.02 -10.15
CA THR A 28 -27.85 -2.10 -11.53
C THR A 28 -26.68 -2.31 -12.51
N ARG A 29 -26.92 -3.04 -13.60
CA ARG A 29 -25.96 -3.14 -14.72
C ARG A 29 -25.50 -1.77 -15.23
N GLN A 30 -26.40 -0.79 -15.21
CA GLN A 30 -26.10 0.58 -15.61
C GLN A 30 -25.09 1.24 -14.68
N ALA A 31 -25.13 0.96 -13.37
CA ALA A 31 -24.12 1.45 -12.43
C ALA A 31 -22.74 0.90 -12.78
N VAL A 32 -22.60 -0.42 -12.94
CA VAL A 32 -21.35 -1.08 -13.35
C VAL A 32 -20.82 -0.49 -14.66
N SER A 33 -21.69 -0.36 -15.66
CA SER A 33 -21.33 0.22 -16.95
C SER A 33 -20.87 1.68 -16.87
N ARG A 34 -21.43 2.49 -15.97
CA ARG A 34 -21.01 3.88 -15.77
C ARG A 34 -19.66 3.95 -15.05
N TRP A 35 -19.39 3.05 -14.12
CA TRP A 35 -18.10 2.96 -13.45
C TRP A 35 -16.99 2.60 -14.43
N GLU A 36 -17.18 1.54 -15.22
CA GLU A 36 -16.19 1.08 -16.21
C GLU A 36 -15.88 2.13 -17.29
N ARG A 37 -16.84 3.02 -17.59
CA ARG A 37 -16.64 4.14 -18.54
C ARG A 37 -16.14 5.44 -17.87
N GLY A 38 -15.95 5.46 -16.55
CA GLY A 38 -15.55 6.66 -15.81
C GLY A 38 -16.63 7.76 -15.72
N GLU A 39 -17.89 7.46 -16.03
CA GLU A 39 -19.02 8.40 -15.96
C GLU A 39 -19.59 8.58 -14.54
N ALA A 40 -19.19 7.69 -13.63
CA ALA A 40 -19.50 7.73 -12.21
C ALA A 40 -18.43 6.93 -11.45
N ALA A 41 -18.32 7.16 -10.14
CA ALA A 41 -17.53 6.31 -9.24
C ALA A 41 -18.47 5.50 -8.33
N PRO A 42 -18.09 4.29 -7.91
CA PRO A 42 -18.80 3.59 -6.84
C PRO A 42 -18.68 4.37 -5.52
N GLY A 43 -19.74 4.32 -4.71
CA GLY A 43 -19.69 4.83 -3.34
C GLY A 43 -18.87 3.91 -2.41
N ILE A 44 -18.58 4.36 -1.20
CA ILE A 44 -17.77 3.62 -0.21
C ILE A 44 -18.36 2.23 0.08
N ASP A 45 -19.68 2.12 0.26
CA ASP A 45 -20.35 0.84 0.54
C ASP A 45 -20.18 -0.14 -0.62
N VAL A 46 -20.24 0.35 -1.86
CA VAL A 46 -20.05 -0.48 -3.06
C VAL A 46 -18.59 -0.89 -3.21
N LEU A 47 -17.64 0.01 -2.95
CA LEU A 47 -16.20 -0.33 -2.94
C LEU A 47 -15.92 -1.46 -1.94
N ARG A 48 -16.54 -1.41 -0.76
CA ARG A 48 -16.44 -2.48 0.23
C ARG A 48 -17.03 -3.80 -0.28
N LEU A 49 -18.19 -3.75 -0.93
CA LEU A 49 -18.80 -4.95 -1.53
C LEU A 49 -17.94 -5.55 -2.65
N ILE A 50 -17.29 -4.71 -3.48
CA ILE A 50 -16.35 -5.18 -4.51
C ILE A 50 -15.16 -5.88 -3.85
N ALA A 51 -14.57 -5.27 -2.82
CA ALA A 51 -13.45 -5.85 -2.08
C ALA A 51 -13.81 -7.24 -1.51
N GLU A 52 -14.96 -7.35 -0.82
CA GLU A 52 -15.43 -8.60 -0.22
C GLU A 52 -15.82 -9.66 -1.26
N ALA A 53 -16.53 -9.28 -2.33
CA ALA A 53 -17.06 -10.22 -3.32
C ALA A 53 -15.99 -10.80 -4.25
N PHE A 54 -14.87 -10.09 -4.45
CA PHE A 54 -13.84 -10.46 -5.40
C PHE A 54 -12.47 -10.71 -4.76
N GLY A 55 -12.37 -10.66 -3.43
CA GLY A 55 -11.11 -10.87 -2.72
C GLY A 55 -10.05 -9.82 -3.03
N ALA A 56 -10.47 -8.60 -3.37
CA ALA A 56 -9.61 -7.46 -3.68
C ALA A 56 -9.46 -6.56 -2.46
N SER A 57 -8.33 -5.85 -2.34
CA SER A 57 -8.21 -4.76 -1.36
C SER A 57 -8.84 -3.48 -1.90
N ILE A 58 -9.28 -2.59 -1.01
CA ILE A 58 -9.75 -1.26 -1.43
C ILE A 58 -8.62 -0.49 -2.12
N ASN A 59 -7.37 -0.66 -1.66
CA ASN A 59 -6.23 -0.01 -2.30
C ASN A 59 -6.08 -0.50 -3.74
N MET A 60 -6.14 -1.82 -3.99
CA MET A 60 -6.12 -2.39 -5.33
C MET A 60 -7.20 -1.77 -6.22
N ILE A 61 -8.45 -1.65 -5.73
CA ILE A 61 -9.57 -1.06 -6.49
C ILE A 61 -9.29 0.42 -6.83
N LEU A 62 -8.66 1.14 -5.91
CA LEU A 62 -8.32 2.56 -6.07
C LEU A 62 -6.99 2.78 -6.79
N ASP A 63 -6.31 1.72 -7.25
CA ASP A 63 -4.96 1.75 -7.80
C ASP A 63 -3.94 2.41 -6.84
N LEU A 64 -4.17 2.21 -5.54
CA LEU A 64 -3.26 2.58 -4.47
C LEU A 64 -2.42 1.36 -4.09
N PRO A 65 -1.14 1.53 -3.72
CA PRO A 65 -0.35 0.44 -3.20
C PRO A 65 -0.97 -0.10 -1.90
N ASP A 66 -1.16 -1.42 -1.84
CA ASP A 66 -1.37 -2.11 -0.56
C ASP A 66 -0.12 -1.90 0.27
N ASN A 67 -0.25 -1.08 1.31
CA ASN A 67 0.86 -0.49 2.07
C ASN A 67 1.52 0.69 1.36
N ASN A 68 0.93 1.87 1.56
CA ASN A 68 1.57 3.15 1.27
C ASN A 68 2.69 3.49 2.27
N ARG A 69 3.53 2.52 2.63
CA ARG A 69 4.66 2.70 3.55
C ARG A 69 5.85 1.90 3.05
N CYS A 70 7.04 2.36 3.39
CA CYS A 70 8.27 1.64 3.09
C CYS A 70 8.35 0.35 3.90
N GLU A 71 8.55 -0.78 3.24
CA GLU A 71 8.71 -2.12 3.85
C GLU A 71 10.10 -2.34 4.51
N SER A 72 10.86 -1.26 4.72
CA SER A 72 12.11 -1.25 5.49
C SER A 72 12.02 -0.36 6.74
N CYS A 73 11.46 0.85 6.64
CA CYS A 73 11.44 1.80 7.77
C CYS A 73 10.03 2.22 8.20
N GLY A 74 8.99 1.76 7.51
CA GLY A 74 7.60 2.10 7.83
C GLY A 74 7.18 3.52 7.45
N MET A 75 8.05 4.30 6.80
CA MET A 75 7.74 5.66 6.38
C MET A 75 6.61 5.70 5.33
N PRO A 76 5.58 6.53 5.48
CA PRO A 76 4.53 6.68 4.48
C PRO A 76 5.06 7.14 3.11
N LEU A 77 4.68 6.46 2.04
CA LEU A 77 5.08 6.74 0.65
C LEU A 77 4.05 7.59 -0.09
N ALA A 78 3.57 8.66 0.56
CA ALA A 78 2.48 9.49 0.06
C ALA A 78 2.76 10.24 -1.26
N ASP A 79 4.03 10.32 -1.67
CA ASP A 79 4.47 11.01 -2.87
C ASP A 79 5.46 10.12 -3.66
N PRO A 80 5.30 9.98 -4.99
CA PRO A 80 6.21 9.19 -5.83
C PRO A 80 7.68 9.61 -5.74
N SER A 81 7.98 10.86 -5.41
CA SER A 81 9.37 11.34 -5.19
C SER A 81 10.04 10.74 -3.97
N LEU A 82 9.28 10.11 -3.07
CA LEU A 82 9.81 9.41 -1.92
C LEU A 82 10.24 7.98 -2.24
N LEU A 83 9.92 7.46 -3.43
CA LEU A 83 10.22 6.08 -3.83
C LEU A 83 11.72 5.89 -4.11
N GLY A 84 12.23 4.73 -3.75
CA GLY A 84 13.55 4.26 -4.17
C GLY A 84 13.59 3.88 -5.64
N THR A 85 14.71 3.31 -6.09
CA THR A 85 14.91 2.89 -7.48
C THR A 85 15.32 1.43 -7.58
N GLU A 86 14.78 0.73 -8.56
CA GLU A 86 15.25 -0.58 -9.00
C GLU A 86 16.52 -0.43 -9.86
N ALA A 87 17.23 -1.53 -10.11
CA ALA A 87 18.46 -1.54 -10.91
C ALA A 87 18.26 -1.10 -12.38
N ASP A 88 17.02 -1.14 -12.88
CA ASP A 88 16.66 -0.63 -14.21
C ASP A 88 16.23 0.86 -14.20
N GLY A 89 16.29 1.50 -13.03
CA GLY A 89 15.90 2.90 -12.81
C GLY A 89 14.40 3.13 -12.61
N SER A 90 13.57 2.07 -12.63
CA SER A 90 12.14 2.20 -12.32
C SER A 90 11.90 2.43 -10.81
N PRO A 91 10.76 3.03 -10.40
CA PRO A 91 10.48 3.27 -8.99
C PRO A 91 10.25 1.98 -8.19
N ALA A 92 10.91 1.87 -7.04
CA ALA A 92 10.70 0.78 -6.07
C ALA A 92 9.46 1.07 -5.22
N VAL A 93 8.29 0.61 -5.67
CA VAL A 93 6.96 0.99 -5.11
C VAL A 93 6.73 0.65 -3.64
N HIS A 94 7.59 -0.19 -3.03
CA HIS A 94 7.51 -0.59 -1.63
C HIS A 94 8.65 -0.06 -0.76
N TYR A 95 9.58 0.74 -1.31
CA TYR A 95 10.72 1.23 -0.56
C TYR A 95 10.95 2.72 -0.79
N CYS A 96 11.41 3.43 0.25
CA CYS A 96 11.74 4.84 0.11
C CYS A 96 13.16 5.06 -0.40
N THR A 97 13.42 6.24 -0.95
CA THR A 97 14.74 6.68 -1.46
C THR A 97 15.88 6.55 -0.45
N TRP A 98 15.58 6.59 0.86
CA TRP A 98 16.59 6.42 1.91
C TRP A 98 16.89 4.97 2.25
N CYS A 99 15.97 4.05 1.97
CA CYS A 99 16.12 2.64 2.32
C CYS A 99 16.58 1.78 1.15
N TYR A 100 16.29 2.19 -0.09
CA TYR A 100 16.54 1.37 -1.27
C TYR A 100 16.88 2.23 -2.49
N GLU A 101 17.97 1.89 -3.15
CA GLU A 101 18.49 2.59 -4.33
C GLU A 101 19.22 1.59 -5.23
N ASP A 102 19.08 1.75 -6.55
CA ASP A 102 19.76 0.93 -7.56
C ASP A 102 19.57 -0.59 -7.36
N GLY A 103 18.36 -1.00 -6.96
CA GLY A 103 18.02 -2.42 -6.77
C GLY A 103 18.56 -3.04 -5.48
N GLY A 104 18.99 -2.24 -4.50
CA GLY A 104 19.50 -2.76 -3.22
C GLY A 104 19.23 -1.85 -2.03
N TYR A 105 19.32 -2.42 -0.81
CA TYR A 105 19.25 -1.64 0.41
C TYR A 105 20.47 -0.73 0.56
N THR A 106 20.24 0.55 0.86
CA THR A 106 21.32 1.55 1.06
C THR A 106 22.17 1.25 2.31
N SER A 107 21.60 0.52 3.27
CA SER A 107 22.26 0.10 4.51
C SER A 107 21.99 -1.39 4.74
N PRO A 108 22.64 -2.31 4.01
CA PRO A 108 22.29 -3.74 4.02
C PRO A 108 22.54 -4.40 5.38
N ASP A 109 23.56 -3.96 6.12
CA ASP A 109 23.97 -4.55 7.40
C ASP A 109 23.27 -3.94 8.64
N ILE A 110 22.32 -3.02 8.46
CA ILE A 110 21.61 -2.43 9.60
C ILE A 110 20.68 -3.48 10.24
N THR A 111 20.72 -3.57 11.56
CA THR A 111 19.80 -4.43 12.33
C THR A 111 18.43 -3.77 12.46
N MET A 112 17.40 -4.54 12.83
CA MET A 112 16.08 -3.99 13.15
C MET A 112 16.16 -2.94 14.27
N GLU A 113 16.97 -3.19 15.31
CA GLU A 113 17.22 -2.24 16.40
C GLU A 113 17.90 -0.95 15.89
N GLY A 114 18.91 -1.09 15.02
CA GLY A 114 19.57 0.06 14.40
C GLY A 114 18.62 0.88 13.53
N MET A 115 17.71 0.22 12.81
CA MET A 115 16.65 0.89 12.05
C MET A 115 15.68 1.63 12.98
N ALA A 116 15.28 1.02 14.11
CA ALA A 116 14.47 1.68 15.12
C ALA A 116 15.15 2.96 15.64
N ASP A 117 16.46 2.92 15.92
CA ASP A 117 17.22 4.08 16.37
C ASP A 117 17.30 5.20 15.30
N VAL A 118 17.37 4.84 14.02
CA VAL A 118 17.27 5.82 12.92
C VAL A 118 15.88 6.46 12.91
N CYS A 119 14.82 5.66 12.92
CA CYS A 119 13.44 6.15 12.88
C CYS A 119 13.10 7.02 14.09
N VAL A 120 13.45 6.59 15.31
CA VAL A 120 13.17 7.32 16.56
C VAL A 120 13.79 8.73 16.53
N ARG A 121 15.03 8.87 16.03
CA ARG A 121 15.69 10.19 15.90
C ARG A 121 14.95 11.14 14.96
N HIS A 122 14.28 10.61 13.93
CA HIS A 122 13.50 11.41 12.98
C HIS A 122 12.06 11.67 13.46
N MET A 123 11.51 10.77 14.28
CA MET A 123 10.16 10.90 14.82
C MET A 123 10.09 11.81 16.05
N ALA A 124 10.99 11.64 17.01
CA ALA A 124 10.96 12.34 18.31
C ALA A 124 11.67 13.71 18.26
N VAL A 125 11.48 14.47 17.19
CA VAL A 125 12.01 15.83 17.07
C VAL A 125 11.13 16.84 17.84
N PRO A 126 11.67 17.97 18.33
CA PRO A 126 10.88 18.96 19.05
C PRO A 126 9.66 19.42 18.24
N GLY A 127 8.46 19.29 18.83
CA GLY A 127 7.20 19.68 18.18
C GLY A 127 6.52 18.59 17.33
N SER A 128 7.10 17.40 17.23
CA SER A 128 6.51 16.24 16.52
C SER A 128 5.29 15.62 17.20
N GLY A 129 5.15 15.84 18.51
CA GLY A 129 4.13 15.16 19.33
C GLY A 129 4.51 13.74 19.77
N PHE A 130 5.74 13.29 19.49
CA PHE A 130 6.29 12.00 19.97
C PHE A 130 7.45 12.22 20.93
N THR A 131 7.45 11.50 22.04
CA THR A 131 8.67 11.28 22.85
C THR A 131 9.53 10.16 22.25
N GLU A 132 10.80 10.08 22.63
CA GLU A 132 11.69 9.00 22.19
C GLU A 132 11.17 7.62 22.60
N ASP A 133 10.65 7.48 23.83
CA ASP A 133 10.11 6.21 24.34
C ASP A 133 8.85 5.78 23.58
N GLU A 134 7.93 6.71 23.29
CA GLU A 134 6.73 6.42 22.49
C GLU A 134 7.08 6.05 21.04
N ALA A 135 8.05 6.74 20.44
CA ALA A 135 8.54 6.40 19.11
C ALA A 135 9.19 5.00 19.11
N ARG A 136 9.97 4.67 20.15
CA ARG A 136 10.63 3.36 20.27
C ARG A 136 9.63 2.21 20.42
N ASP A 137 8.61 2.37 21.26
CA ASP A 137 7.52 1.39 21.40
C ASP A 137 6.76 1.21 20.08
N PHE A 138 6.44 2.31 19.39
CA PHE A 138 5.78 2.25 18.09
C PHE A 138 6.63 1.52 17.05
N MET A 139 7.91 1.86 16.91
CA MET A 139 8.80 1.20 15.96
C MET A 139 9.03 -0.27 16.30
N GLY A 140 9.11 -0.62 17.59
CA GLY A 140 9.23 -2.02 18.04
C GLY A 140 8.04 -2.89 17.67
N ARG A 141 6.83 -2.29 17.56
CA ARG A 141 5.64 -2.99 17.06
C ARG A 141 5.57 -3.01 15.53
N LEU A 142 6.04 -1.96 14.87
CA LEU A 142 5.92 -1.78 13.42
C LEU A 142 6.96 -2.58 12.63
N LEU A 143 8.25 -2.45 12.95
CA LEU A 143 9.34 -3.03 12.15
C LEU A 143 9.19 -4.54 11.93
N PRO A 144 8.84 -5.37 12.93
CA PRO A 144 8.63 -6.82 12.74
C PRO A 144 7.60 -7.20 11.67
N GLN A 145 6.69 -6.29 11.30
CA GLN A 145 5.62 -6.52 10.34
C GLN A 145 6.01 -6.15 8.90
N LEU A 146 7.19 -5.55 8.70
CA LEU A 146 7.64 -5.11 7.38
C LEU A 146 8.45 -6.21 6.69
N ASP A 147 8.34 -6.31 5.37
CA ASP A 147 8.93 -7.42 4.59
C ASP A 147 10.41 -7.62 4.88
N ARG A 148 11.19 -6.54 4.99
CA ARG A 148 12.64 -6.59 5.30
C ARG A 148 12.96 -7.36 6.59
N TRP A 149 12.08 -7.29 7.58
CA TRP A 149 12.33 -7.73 8.96
C TRP A 149 11.49 -8.94 9.38
N SER A 150 10.42 -9.23 8.65
CA SER A 150 9.42 -10.25 9.00
C SER A 150 10.03 -11.65 9.19
N HIS A 151 11.14 -11.95 8.52
CA HIS A 151 11.86 -13.22 8.63
C HIS A 151 12.70 -13.37 9.91
N GLU A 152 13.08 -12.27 10.57
CA GLU A 152 13.86 -12.30 11.82
C GLU A 152 12.98 -12.57 13.05
N SER A 153 11.67 -12.35 12.94
CA SER A 153 10.70 -12.49 14.03
C SER A 153 10.14 -13.92 14.19
N ALA A 154 10.55 -14.86 13.33
CA ALA A 154 10.09 -16.25 13.30
C ALA A 154 11.03 -17.24 14.02
N LEU A 155 12.01 -16.73 14.78
CA LEU A 155 12.95 -17.49 15.62
C LEU A 155 12.73 -17.16 17.10
#